data_AF-A0A7W8NCJ0-F1
#
_entry.id   AF-A0A7W8NCJ0-F1
#
_cell.length_a   1.000
_cell.length_b   1.000
_cell.length_c   1.000
_cell.angle_alpha   90.00
_cell.angle_beta   90.00
_cell.angle_gamma   90.00
#
_symmetry.space_group_name_H-M   'P 1'
#
loop_
_entity.id
_entity.type
_entity.pdbx_description
1 polymer ?
#
loop_
_entity_poly.entity_id
_entity_poly.type
_entity_poly.pdbx_seq_one_letter_code
_entity_poly.pdbx_strand_id
1 'polypeptide(L)'
;MTRRDGGRDEQGRTQTLERTTTQRPRLYRVLLLNDDYTPMDFVVMVLSQYFRKAQAEAEMIMLAVHHKGQGVAGVYTRDVAETKVAQVTAHARQEGHPLRVVAEPEVEE
;
A
#
# COMPACT_ATOMS: atom_id res chain seq x y z
N MET A 1 54.87 56.15 -4.68
CA MET A 1 53.51 56.27 -5.21
C MET A 1 52.98 54.87 -5.48
N THR A 2 51.72 54.60 -5.05
CA THR A 2 50.81 53.50 -5.48
C THR A 2 51.30 52.04 -5.35
N ARG A 3 50.54 51.07 -4.82
CA ARG A 3 49.20 50.96 -4.21
C ARG A 3 49.13 49.63 -3.45
N ARG A 4 48.23 49.57 -2.47
CA ARG A 4 47.64 48.40 -1.80
C ARG A 4 47.23 47.28 -2.77
N ASP A 5 47.27 46.04 -2.29
CA ASP A 5 46.08 45.20 -2.07
C ASP A 5 46.53 43.99 -1.22
N GLY A 6 45.90 43.62 -0.09
CA GLY A 6 44.47 43.55 0.12
C GLY A 6 44.12 42.07 0.23
N GLY A 7 44.15 41.51 1.45
CA GLY A 7 43.82 40.12 1.69
C GLY A 7 42.35 39.81 1.34
N ARG A 8 42.08 38.54 1.01
CA ARG A 8 40.77 37.96 1.31
C ARG A 8 40.81 36.45 1.33
N ASP A 9 40.48 35.95 2.51
CA ASP A 9 40.20 34.58 2.87
C ASP A 9 39.15 33.95 1.94
N GLU A 10 39.51 32.83 1.33
CA GLU A 10 38.59 31.96 0.60
C GLU A 10 37.67 31.24 1.58
N GLN A 11 36.57 31.89 1.96
CA GLN A 11 35.51 31.31 2.76
C GLN A 11 34.74 30.28 1.92
N GLY A 12 35.10 29.01 2.11
CA GLY A 12 34.36 27.85 1.63
C GLY A 12 32.91 27.92 2.10
N ARG A 13 31.99 28.16 1.16
CA ARG A 13 30.54 28.12 1.38
C ARG A 13 30.12 26.67 1.57
N THR A 14 29.95 26.24 2.81
CA THR A 14 29.17 25.05 3.14
C THR A 14 27.71 25.32 2.82
N GLN A 15 27.23 24.74 1.71
CA GLN A 15 25.81 24.70 1.41
C GLN A 15 25.14 23.78 2.43
N THR A 16 24.35 24.35 3.32
CA THR A 16 23.52 23.62 4.27
C THR A 16 22.43 22.90 3.46
N LEU A 17 22.59 21.59 3.25
CA LEU A 17 21.56 20.75 2.65
C LEU A 17 20.35 20.78 3.59
N GLU A 18 19.26 21.42 3.15
CA GLU A 18 18.00 21.40 3.86
C GLU A 18 17.55 19.95 4.03
N ARG A 19 17.48 19.49 5.29
CA ARG A 19 16.97 18.15 5.60
C ARG A 19 15.47 18.17 5.31
N THR A 20 15.08 17.77 4.10
CA THR A 20 13.68 17.49 3.79
C THR A 20 13.19 16.41 4.74
N THR A 21 12.32 16.77 5.67
CA THR A 21 11.66 15.80 6.54
C THR A 21 10.74 14.94 5.68
N THR A 22 11.19 13.73 5.36
CA THR A 22 10.36 12.75 4.66
C THR A 22 9.21 12.37 5.60
N GLN A 23 8.02 12.91 5.35
CA GLN A 23 6.82 12.50 6.06
C GLN A 23 6.62 10.99 5.83
N ARG A 24 6.33 10.25 6.90
CA ARG A 24 6.05 8.81 6.80
C ARG A 24 4.86 8.60 5.85
N PRO A 25 4.96 7.67 4.88
CA PRO A 25 3.87 7.46 3.93
C PRO A 25 2.62 6.97 4.68
N ARG A 26 1.47 7.55 4.34
CA ARG A 26 0.19 7.10 4.89
C ARG A 26 -0.09 5.68 4.41
N LEU A 27 -0.34 4.78 5.36
CA LEU A 27 -0.68 3.40 5.10
C LEU A 27 -2.18 3.24 4.84
N TYR A 28 -2.52 2.24 4.04
CA TYR A 28 -3.86 1.89 3.63
C TYR A 28 -4.03 0.39 3.81
N ARG A 29 -5.16 -0.01 4.39
CA ARG A 29 -5.57 -1.41 4.45
C ARG A 29 -6.41 -1.75 3.23
N VAL A 30 -6.13 -2.91 2.62
CA VAL A 30 -6.93 -3.48 1.54
C VAL A 30 -7.86 -4.53 2.13
N LEU A 31 -9.15 -4.35 1.90
CA LEU A 31 -10.23 -5.18 2.43
C LEU A 31 -10.91 -5.94 1.30
N LEU A 32 -11.18 -7.22 1.52
CA LEU A 32 -12.14 -7.99 0.72
C LEU A 32 -13.48 -7.98 1.44
N LEU A 33 -14.56 -7.76 0.71
CA LEU A 33 -15.92 -7.71 1.24
C LEU A 33 -16.68 -8.96 0.83
N ASN A 34 -17.52 -9.46 1.74
CA ASN A 34 -18.35 -10.64 1.51
C ASN A 34 -19.41 -10.39 0.44
N ASP A 35 -19.72 -11.45 -0.30
CA ASP A 35 -20.84 -11.56 -1.21
C ASP A 35 -21.26 -13.04 -1.33
N ASP A 36 -22.45 -13.31 -1.86
CA ASP A 36 -23.03 -14.65 -1.88
C ASP A 36 -22.65 -15.49 -3.12
N TYR A 37 -21.82 -14.98 -4.04
CA TYR A 37 -21.58 -15.58 -5.35
C TYR A 37 -20.12 -15.89 -5.66
N THR A 38 -19.17 -15.21 -5.04
CA THR A 38 -17.74 -15.45 -5.22
C THR A 38 -17.33 -16.75 -4.50
N PRO A 39 -16.76 -17.75 -5.19
CA PRO A 39 -16.30 -18.99 -4.56
C PRO A 39 -15.20 -18.77 -3.52
N MET A 40 -15.22 -19.55 -2.44
CA MET A 40 -14.19 -19.50 -1.39
C MET A 40 -12.78 -19.74 -1.93
N ASP A 41 -12.61 -20.71 -2.83
CA ASP A 41 -11.32 -21.03 -3.44
C ASP A 41 -10.78 -19.88 -4.30
N PHE A 42 -11.68 -19.11 -4.94
CA PHE A 42 -11.29 -17.90 -5.66
C PHE A 42 -10.72 -16.84 -4.71
N VAL A 43 -11.37 -16.64 -3.55
CA VAL A 43 -10.89 -15.71 -2.51
C VAL A 43 -9.52 -16.14 -1.97
N VAL A 44 -9.33 -17.44 -1.70
CA VAL A 44 -8.04 -17.98 -1.25
C VAL A 44 -6.95 -17.79 -2.32
N MET A 45 -7.28 -18.05 -3.59
CA MET A 45 -6.36 -17.81 -4.72
C MET A 45 -5.96 -16.33 -4.79
N VAL A 46 -6.92 -15.41 -4.67
CA VAL A 46 -6.66 -13.97 -4.69
C VAL A 46 -5.71 -13.56 -3.56
N LEU A 47 -5.95 -14.04 -2.34
CA LEU A 47 -5.11 -13.77 -1.16
C LEU A 47 -3.69 -14.29 -1.36
N SER A 48 -3.54 -15.50 -1.89
CA SER A 48 -2.24 -16.11 -2.15
C SER A 48 -1.48 -15.41 -3.28
N GLN A 49 -2.11 -15.15 -4.42
CA GLN A 49 -1.43 -14.61 -5.61
C GLN A 49 -1.14 -13.11 -5.50
N TYR A 50 -2.11 -12.31 -5.08
CA TYR A 50 -1.99 -10.85 -5.10
C TYR A 50 -1.45 -10.30 -3.78
N PHE A 51 -1.75 -10.96 -2.66
CA PHE A 51 -1.37 -10.48 -1.32
C PHE A 51 -0.27 -11.30 -0.67
N ARG A 52 0.21 -12.36 -1.36
CA ARG A 52 1.31 -13.23 -0.91
C ARG A 52 1.04 -13.87 0.45
N LYS A 53 -0.22 -14.18 0.72
CA LYS A 53 -0.64 -14.88 1.92
C LYS A 53 -0.23 -16.35 1.82
N ALA A 54 0.25 -16.90 2.94
CA ALA A 54 0.42 -18.35 3.04
C ALA A 54 -0.97 -19.02 3.01
N GLN A 55 -1.05 -20.27 2.55
CA GLN A 55 -2.31 -21.00 2.40
C GLN A 55 -3.20 -20.92 3.64
N ALA A 56 -2.67 -21.26 4.81
CA ALA A 56 -3.42 -21.23 6.07
C ALA A 56 -3.88 -19.82 6.46
N GLU A 57 -3.08 -18.78 6.17
CA GLU A 57 -3.47 -17.39 6.42
C GLU A 57 -4.57 -16.93 5.47
N ALA A 58 -4.47 -17.32 4.19
CA ALA A 58 -5.47 -17.02 3.18
C ALA A 58 -6.84 -17.67 3.53
N GLU A 59 -6.84 -18.92 3.99
CA GLU A 59 -8.05 -19.61 4.47
C GLU A 59 -8.67 -18.89 5.68
N MET A 60 -7.85 -18.48 6.65
CA MET A 60 -8.34 -17.74 7.82
C MET A 60 -8.96 -16.39 7.44
N ILE A 61 -8.31 -15.64 6.54
CA ILE A 61 -8.83 -14.36 6.06
C ILE A 61 -10.11 -14.58 5.25
N MET A 62 -10.16 -15.59 4.38
CA MET A 62 -11.35 -15.94 3.62
C MET A 62 -12.54 -16.25 4.54
N LEU A 63 -12.33 -17.06 5.59
CA LEU A 63 -13.36 -17.34 6.58
C LEU A 63 -13.80 -16.07 7.34
N ALA A 64 -12.89 -15.13 7.58
CA ALA A 64 -13.24 -13.83 8.17
C ALA A 64 -14.11 -13.00 7.23
N VAL A 65 -13.79 -12.97 5.92
CA VAL A 65 -14.65 -12.34 4.91
C VAL A 65 -16.04 -12.96 4.97
N HIS A 66 -16.14 -14.29 4.89
CA HIS A 66 -17.41 -14.99 4.86
C HIS A 66 -18.28 -14.76 6.10
N HIS A 67 -17.71 -14.92 7.30
CA HIS A 67 -18.47 -14.87 8.54
C HIS A 67 -18.64 -13.46 9.13
N LYS A 68 -17.68 -12.55 8.87
CA LYS A 68 -17.66 -11.21 9.48
C LYS A 68 -17.97 -10.10 8.47
N GLY A 69 -18.25 -10.45 7.22
CA GLY A 69 -18.59 -9.52 6.15
C GLY A 69 -17.37 -8.88 5.46
N GLN A 70 -16.18 -8.93 6.07
CA GLN A 70 -14.95 -8.42 5.48
C GLN A 70 -13.68 -9.02 6.11
N GLY A 71 -12.57 -8.93 5.40
CA GLY A 71 -11.25 -9.36 5.87
C GLY A 71 -10.13 -8.49 5.31
N VAL A 72 -9.11 -8.23 6.14
CA VAL A 72 -7.92 -7.47 5.73
C VAL A 72 -6.98 -8.38 4.95
N ALA A 73 -6.80 -8.10 3.66
CA ALA A 73 -5.84 -8.82 2.83
C ALA A 73 -4.40 -8.30 2.99
N GLY A 74 -4.22 -7.05 3.38
CA GLY A 74 -2.90 -6.51 3.67
C GLY A 74 -2.90 -5.00 3.87
N VAL A 75 -1.76 -4.48 4.32
CA VAL A 75 -1.52 -3.05 4.57
C VAL A 75 -0.37 -2.61 3.69
N TYR A 76 -0.57 -1.50 2.97
CA TYR A 76 0.37 -1.01 1.97
C TYR A 76 0.39 0.52 1.94
N THR A 77 1.35 1.10 1.22
CA THR A 77 1.25 2.50 0.80
C THR A 77 0.06 2.68 -0.14
N ARG A 78 -0.48 3.89 -0.21
CA ARG A 78 -1.64 4.24 -1.04
C ARG A 78 -1.56 3.69 -2.47
N ASP A 79 -0.49 4.00 -3.19
CA ASP A 79 -0.36 3.63 -4.62
C ASP A 79 -0.32 2.11 -4.82
N VAL A 80 0.32 1.38 -3.90
CA VAL A 80 0.37 -0.08 -3.92
C VAL A 80 -1.01 -0.67 -3.60
N ALA A 81 -1.72 -0.10 -2.63
CA ALA A 81 -3.08 -0.52 -2.30
C ALA A 81 -4.04 -0.31 -3.48
N GLU A 82 -4.03 0.88 -4.11
CA GLU A 82 -4.85 1.20 -5.28
C GLU A 82 -4.54 0.25 -6.45
N THR A 83 -3.26 -0.03 -6.71
CA THR A 83 -2.85 -0.98 -7.76
C THR A 83 -3.39 -2.39 -7.49
N LYS A 84 -3.26 -2.89 -6.25
CA LYS A 84 -3.77 -4.22 -5.87
C LYS A 84 -5.29 -4.32 -5.99
N VAL A 85 -6.01 -3.30 -5.53
CA VAL A 85 -7.47 -3.22 -5.68
C VAL A 85 -7.85 -3.30 -7.16
N ALA A 86 -7.20 -2.52 -8.03
CA ALA A 86 -7.49 -2.54 -9.46
C ALA A 86 -7.21 -3.91 -10.10
N GLN A 87 -6.08 -4.53 -9.78
CA GLN A 87 -5.71 -5.86 -10.31
C GLN A 87 -6.71 -6.95 -9.93
N VAL A 88 -7.07 -7.03 -8.64
CA VAL A 88 -8.01 -8.06 -8.16
C VAL A 88 -9.41 -7.81 -8.68
N THR A 89 -9.86 -6.55 -8.69
CA THR A 89 -11.18 -6.20 -9.23
C THR A 89 -11.29 -6.55 -10.72
N ALA A 90 -10.24 -6.32 -11.50
CA ALA A 90 -10.20 -6.68 -12.91
C ALA A 90 -10.28 -8.21 -13.10
N HIS A 91 -9.50 -8.99 -12.35
CA HIS A 91 -9.52 -10.45 -12.42
C HIS A 91 -10.88 -11.02 -11.99
N ALA A 92 -11.45 -10.55 -10.86
CA ALA A 92 -12.78 -10.98 -10.42
C ALA A 92 -13.86 -10.74 -11.49
N ARG A 93 -13.83 -9.58 -12.16
CA ARG A 93 -14.74 -9.28 -13.28
C ARG A 93 -14.52 -10.18 -14.49
N GLN A 94 -13.28 -10.50 -14.82
CA GLN A 94 -12.95 -11.42 -15.92
C GLN A 94 -13.51 -12.83 -15.67
N GLU A 95 -13.45 -13.30 -14.42
CA GLU A 95 -14.00 -14.60 -13.99
C GLU A 95 -15.51 -14.55 -13.66
N GLY A 96 -16.16 -13.39 -13.79
CA GLY A 96 -17.60 -13.22 -13.54
C GLY A 96 -18.00 -13.20 -12.06
N HIS A 97 -17.05 -12.98 -11.15
CA HIS A 97 -17.30 -12.88 -9.71
C HIS A 97 -17.58 -11.43 -9.29
N PRO A 98 -18.59 -11.18 -8.44
CA PRO A 98 -18.90 -9.83 -7.95
C PRO A 98 -18.01 -9.37 -6.78
N LEU A 99 -16.91 -10.07 -6.49
CA LEU A 99 -15.99 -9.78 -5.39
C LEU A 99 -15.61 -8.30 -5.35
N ARG A 100 -15.88 -7.66 -4.21
CA ARG A 100 -15.52 -6.27 -3.98
C ARG A 100 -14.25 -6.16 -3.15
N VAL A 101 -13.34 -5.32 -3.61
CA VAL A 101 -12.08 -5.01 -2.94
C VAL A 101 -11.98 -3.50 -2.79
N VAL A 102 -11.62 -3.03 -1.59
CA VAL A 102 -11.50 -1.59 -1.28
C VAL A 102 -10.20 -1.32 -0.54
N ALA A 103 -9.68 -0.10 -0.70
CA ALA A 103 -8.57 0.43 0.09
C ALA A 103 -9.07 1.59 0.94
N GLU A 104 -8.77 1.57 2.24
CA GLU A 104 -9.09 2.66 3.15
C GLU A 104 -7.85 3.05 3.97
N PRO A 105 -7.73 4.33 4.41
CA PRO A 105 -6.64 4.76 5.27
C PRO A 105 -6.56 3.87 6.52
N GLU A 106 -5.35 3.43 6.84
CA GLU A 106 -5.11 2.77 8.11
C GLU A 106 -5.20 3.80 9.24
N VAL A 107 -6.11 3.58 10.18
CA VAL A 107 -6.21 4.39 11.39
C VAL A 107 -5.17 3.86 12.38
N GLU A 108 -4.15 4.66 12.67
CA GLU A 108 -3.24 4.43 13.80
C GLU A 108 -4.03 4.73 15.09
N GLU A 109 -4.20 3.73 15.96
CA GLU A 109 -4.81 3.88 17.30
C GLU A 109 -3.85 4.53 18.31
#